data_AF-A0A8M1MYV7-F1
#
_entry.id   AF-A0A8M1MYV7-F1
#
_cell.length_a   1.000
_cell.length_b   1.000
_cell.length_c   1.000
_cell.angle_alpha   90.00
_cell.angle_beta   90.00
_cell.angle_gamma   90.00
#
_symmetry.space_group_name_H-M   'P 1'
#
loop_
_entity.id
_entity.type
_entity.pdbx_description
1 polymer ?
#
loop_
_entity_poly.entity_id
_entity_poly.type
_entity_poly.pdbx_seq_one_letter_code
_entity_poly.pdbx_strand_id
1 'polypeptide(L)'
;MVRFKHRYLLCEVVSDDPRCRLSLEDRVLGGLIRDTIARVHGTFGAASCSIGFAGTIRTCQKFLIRYNRRQLLILLQNCTDEGEREAIQKSVTRSCLLEERSDEEELSDNGGEEAAEAMQ
;
A
#
# COMPACT_ATOMS: atom_id res chain seq x y z
N MET A 1 25.90 -8.99 -9.26
CA MET A 1 24.97 -8.02 -9.89
C MET A 1 24.54 -7.01 -8.82
N VAL A 2 24.87 -5.73 -8.96
CA VAL A 2 24.49 -4.68 -7.98
C VAL A 2 23.14 -4.08 -8.38
N ARG A 3 22.26 -3.88 -7.39
CA ARG A 3 20.89 -3.34 -7.58
C ARG A 3 20.66 -2.14 -6.68
N PHE A 4 19.89 -1.17 -7.13
CA PHE A 4 19.48 -0.05 -6.27
C PHE A 4 18.57 -0.56 -5.15
N LYS A 5 18.94 -0.25 -3.90
CA LYS A 5 18.11 -0.54 -2.72
C LYS A 5 17.29 0.70 -2.40
N HIS A 6 16.04 0.66 -2.80
CA HIS A 6 15.15 1.76 -2.53
C HIS A 6 14.50 1.61 -1.11
N ARG A 7 14.03 2.72 -0.51
CA ARG A 7 13.19 2.75 0.72
C ARG A 7 11.80 3.37 0.48
N TYR A 8 10.72 2.80 1.04
CA TYR A 8 9.35 3.37 0.99
C TYR A 8 8.97 4.09 2.29
N LEU A 9 8.06 5.05 2.17
CA LEU A 9 7.39 5.72 3.27
C LEU A 9 5.88 5.65 3.06
N LEU A 10 5.12 5.50 4.14
CA LEU A 10 3.67 5.62 4.14
C LEU A 10 3.31 6.90 4.90
N CYS A 11 2.45 7.72 4.31
CA CYS A 11 1.97 8.96 4.90
C CYS A 11 0.43 8.98 4.85
N GLU A 12 -0.19 9.43 5.93
CA GLU A 12 -1.64 9.63 6.02
C GLU A 12 -1.95 11.12 5.99
N VAL A 13 -2.93 11.52 5.18
CA VAL A 13 -3.43 12.89 5.12
C VAL A 13 -4.70 12.97 5.97
N VAL A 14 -4.59 13.56 7.15
CA VAL A 14 -5.70 13.79 8.07
C VAL A 14 -6.18 15.23 7.89
N SER A 15 -7.44 15.40 7.48
CA SER A 15 -8.07 16.71 7.31
C SER A 15 -9.57 16.59 7.60
N ASP A 16 -10.12 17.58 8.29
CA ASP A 16 -11.55 17.65 8.59
C ASP A 16 -12.40 17.94 7.35
N ASP A 17 -11.84 18.67 6.36
CA ASP A 17 -12.55 18.98 5.11
C ASP A 17 -12.47 17.80 4.13
N PRO A 18 -13.59 17.14 3.79
CA PRO A 18 -13.58 16.02 2.86
C PRO A 18 -13.13 16.43 1.44
N ARG A 19 -13.26 17.71 1.06
CA ARG A 19 -12.81 18.19 -0.26
C ARG A 19 -11.31 18.09 -0.43
N CYS A 20 -10.54 18.20 0.65
CA CYS A 20 -9.09 18.02 0.63
C CYS A 20 -8.71 16.63 0.11
N ARG A 21 -9.45 15.59 0.54
CA ARG A 21 -9.23 14.20 0.12
C ARG A 21 -9.62 13.93 -1.33
N LEU A 22 -10.58 14.70 -1.86
CA LEU A 22 -11.04 14.58 -3.25
C LEU A 22 -10.08 15.25 -4.26
N SER A 23 -9.23 16.17 -3.80
CA SER A 23 -8.30 16.93 -4.65
C SER A 23 -6.90 16.28 -4.77
N LEU A 24 -6.75 15.04 -4.31
CA LEU A 24 -5.45 14.34 -4.33
C LEU A 24 -5.23 13.70 -5.70
N GLU A 25 -4.33 14.31 -6.48
CA GLU A 25 -3.85 13.78 -7.75
C GLU A 25 -2.32 13.62 -7.71
N ASP A 26 -1.80 12.54 -8.29
CA ASP A 26 -0.36 12.20 -8.28
C ASP A 26 0.54 13.34 -8.76
N ARG A 27 0.10 14.05 -9.80
CA ARG A 27 0.83 15.19 -10.38
C ARG A 27 0.93 16.34 -9.39
N VAL A 28 -0.18 16.68 -8.74
CA VAL A 28 -0.28 17.76 -7.76
C VAL A 28 0.53 17.43 -6.52
N LEU A 29 0.37 16.23 -5.98
CA LEU A 29 1.11 15.77 -4.80
C LEU A 29 2.62 15.71 -5.08
N GLY A 30 3.01 15.16 -6.22
CA GLY A 30 4.41 15.08 -6.63
C GLY A 30 5.05 16.47 -6.82
N GLY A 31 4.31 17.43 -7.40
CA GLY A 31 4.74 18.82 -7.51
C GLY A 31 4.94 19.45 -6.13
N LEU A 32 3.93 19.37 -5.27
CA LEU A 32 3.96 19.95 -3.93
C LEU A 32 5.12 19.43 -3.08
N ILE A 33 5.38 18.12 -3.12
CA ILE A 33 6.50 17.50 -2.39
C ILE A 33 7.83 18.03 -2.92
N ARG A 34 8.03 18.06 -4.24
CA ARG A 34 9.28 18.56 -4.84
C ARG A 34 9.52 20.04 -4.53
N ASP A 35 8.48 20.87 -4.62
CA ASP A 35 8.57 22.30 -4.32
C ASP A 35 8.90 22.53 -2.84
N THR A 36 8.31 21.73 -1.95
CA THR A 36 8.61 21.77 -0.51
C THR A 36 10.06 21.36 -0.24
N ILE A 37 10.54 20.28 -0.87
CA ILE A 37 11.94 19.85 -0.73
C ILE A 37 12.90 20.92 -1.26
N ALA A 38 12.59 21.53 -2.41
CA ALA A 38 13.41 22.60 -2.98
C ALA A 38 13.48 23.83 -2.06
N ARG A 39 12.36 24.19 -1.41
CA ARG A 39 12.32 25.28 -0.43
C ARG A 39 13.11 24.99 0.84
N VAL A 40 13.06 23.75 1.35
CA VAL A 40 13.69 23.38 2.63
C VAL A 40 15.16 22.99 2.46
N HIS A 41 15.50 22.31 1.36
CA HIS A 41 16.81 21.66 1.14
C HIS A 41 17.55 22.19 -0.10
N GLY A 42 16.99 23.16 -0.82
CA GLY A 42 17.59 23.72 -2.03
C GLY A 42 17.55 22.75 -3.22
N THR A 43 18.26 23.15 -4.28
CA THR A 43 18.31 22.41 -5.55
C THR A 43 18.97 21.04 -5.41
N PHE A 44 19.98 20.92 -4.55
CA PHE A 44 20.67 19.65 -4.30
C PHE A 44 19.72 18.62 -3.66
N GLY A 45 18.95 19.01 -2.64
CA GLY A 45 17.98 18.11 -2.01
C GLY A 45 16.87 17.69 -2.98
N ALA A 46 16.34 18.64 -3.76
CA ALA A 46 15.31 18.36 -4.76
C ALA A 46 15.79 17.38 -5.84
N ALA A 47 17.01 17.58 -6.37
CA ALA A 47 17.60 16.68 -7.35
C ALA A 47 17.92 15.30 -6.75
N SER A 48 18.42 15.24 -5.51
CA SER A 48 18.73 13.96 -4.85
C SER A 48 17.50 13.08 -4.64
N CYS A 49 16.31 13.67 -4.49
CA CYS A 49 15.05 12.95 -4.30
C CYS A 49 14.32 12.61 -5.60
N SER A 50 14.82 13.02 -6.78
CA SER A 50 14.11 12.83 -8.06
C SER A 50 14.10 11.38 -8.57
N ILE A 51 15.07 10.57 -8.12
CA ILE A 51 15.24 9.16 -8.52
C ILE A 51 14.25 8.23 -7.77
N GLY A 52 13.61 8.73 -6.71
CA GLY A 52 12.48 8.10 -6.06
C GLY A 52 12.80 7.19 -4.86
N PHE A 53 11.80 7.07 -4.00
CA PHE A 53 11.74 6.22 -2.82
C PHE A 53 10.98 4.91 -3.16
N ALA A 54 11.56 3.95 -3.88
CA ALA A 54 10.98 2.59 -4.06
C ALA A 54 11.38 1.63 -2.91
N GLY A 55 11.23 0.30 -2.87
CA GLY A 55 11.64 -0.54 -1.71
C GLY A 55 10.95 -1.91 -1.65
N THR A 56 10.76 -2.54 -0.48
CA THR A 56 9.94 -3.79 -0.39
C THR A 56 8.46 -3.49 -0.14
N ILE A 57 7.64 -3.58 -1.20
CA ILE A 57 6.20 -3.23 -1.17
C ILE A 57 5.42 -4.17 -0.23
N ARG A 58 5.80 -5.45 -0.16
CA ARG A 58 5.10 -6.49 0.59
C ARG A 58 4.93 -6.19 2.08
N THR A 59 5.98 -5.69 2.74
CA THR A 59 5.89 -5.36 4.19
C THR A 59 5.02 -4.12 4.43
N CYS A 60 5.10 -3.13 3.55
CA CYS A 60 4.22 -1.94 3.59
C CYS A 60 2.75 -2.33 3.44
N GLN A 61 2.45 -3.26 2.51
CA GLN A 61 1.10 -3.79 2.34
C GLN A 61 0.61 -4.54 3.59
N LYS A 62 1.43 -5.41 4.18
CA LYS A 62 1.10 -6.11 5.44
C LYS A 62 0.82 -5.12 6.58
N PHE A 63 1.61 -4.05 6.69
CA PHE A 63 1.38 -2.99 7.66
C PHE A 63 0.04 -2.28 7.41
N LEU A 64 -0.24 -1.91 6.16
CA LEU A 64 -1.46 -1.19 5.79
C LEU A 64 -2.73 -2.02 6.05
N ILE A 65 -2.68 -3.33 5.80
CA ILE A 65 -3.78 -4.25 6.16
C ILE A 65 -4.02 -4.24 7.67
N ARG A 66 -2.96 -4.39 8.49
CA ARG A 66 -3.08 -4.37 9.96
C ARG A 66 -3.61 -3.03 10.47
N TYR A 67 -3.14 -1.93 9.89
CA TYR A 67 -3.59 -0.58 10.23
C TYR A 67 -5.09 -0.41 9.98
N ASN A 68 -5.55 -0.76 8.77
CA ASN A 68 -6.96 -0.65 8.40
C ASN A 68 -7.86 -1.55 9.24
N ARG A 69 -7.43 -2.79 9.55
CA ARG A 69 -8.17 -3.69 10.47
C ARG A 69 -8.37 -3.05 11.84
N ARG A 70 -7.32 -2.44 12.40
CA ARG A 70 -7.40 -1.76 13.70
C ARG A 70 -8.34 -0.55 13.66
N GLN A 71 -8.24 0.28 12.62
CA GLN A 71 -9.09 1.47 12.45
C GLN A 71 -10.58 1.11 12.35
N LEU A 72 -10.93 0.08 11.56
CA LEU A 72 -12.32 -0.37 11.40
C LEU A 72 -12.93 -0.88 12.71
N LEU A 73 -12.16 -1.60 13.53
CA LEU A 73 -12.63 -2.08 14.83
C LEU A 73 -12.89 -0.93 15.82
N ILE A 74 -12.02 0.09 15.83
CA ILE A 74 -12.21 1.29 16.65
C ILE A 74 -13.43 2.08 16.17
N LEU A 75 -13.64 2.19 14.86
CA LEU A 75 -14.83 2.83 14.30
C LEU A 75 -16.10 2.09 14.71
N LEU A 76 -16.16 0.76 14.56
CA LEU A 76 -17.32 -0.05 14.98
C LEU A 76 -17.73 0.16 16.43
N GLN A 77 -16.74 0.26 17.33
CA GLN A 77 -17.01 0.44 18.76
C GLN A 77 -17.63 1.82 19.07
N ASN A 78 -17.31 2.83 18.26
CA ASN A 78 -17.75 4.21 18.47
C ASN A 78 -18.91 4.64 17.56
N CYS A 79 -19.27 3.84 16.56
CA CYS A 79 -20.39 4.12 15.66
C CYS A 79 -21.71 4.11 16.44
N THR A 80 -22.48 5.18 16.28
CA THR A 80 -23.85 5.30 16.79
C THR A 80 -24.90 5.14 15.70
N ASP A 81 -24.50 5.25 14.43
CA ASP A 81 -25.35 5.09 13.26
C ASP A 81 -25.40 3.63 12.78
N GLU A 82 -26.62 3.17 12.51
CA GLU A 82 -26.90 1.81 12.06
C GLU A 82 -26.38 1.55 10.63
N GLY A 83 -26.45 2.56 9.75
CA GLY A 83 -26.00 2.46 8.37
C GLY A 83 -24.48 2.34 8.25
N GLU A 84 -23.74 3.16 9.01
CA GLU A 84 -22.28 3.02 9.12
C GLU A 84 -21.88 1.65 9.69
N ARG A 85 -22.60 1.16 10.70
CA ARG A 85 -22.34 -0.16 11.29
C ARG A 85 -22.53 -1.29 10.28
N GLU A 86 -23.61 -1.26 9.49
CA GLU A 86 -23.85 -2.25 8.43
C GLU A 86 -22.75 -2.21 7.36
N ALA A 87 -22.31 -1.02 6.95
CA ALA A 87 -21.24 -0.85 5.97
C ALA A 87 -19.91 -1.44 6.47
N ILE A 88 -19.56 -1.21 7.74
CA ILE A 88 -18.34 -1.78 8.32
C ILE A 88 -18.46 -3.31 8.47
N GLN A 89 -19.60 -3.83 8.93
CA GLN A 89 -19.85 -5.28 9.01
C GLN A 89 -19.69 -5.94 7.63
N LYS A 90 -20.28 -5.35 6.59
CA LYS A 90 -20.12 -5.82 5.20
C LYS A 90 -18.66 -5.83 4.75
N SER A 91 -17.89 -4.79 5.11
CA SER A 91 -16.46 -4.73 4.83
C SER A 91 -15.69 -5.85 5.55
N VAL A 92 -16.01 -6.13 6.83
CA VAL A 92 -15.40 -7.20 7.62
C VAL A 92 -15.72 -8.57 7.02
N THR A 93 -16.99 -8.87 6.75
CA THR A 93 -17.42 -10.14 6.13
C THR A 93 -16.72 -10.37 4.80
N ARG A 94 -16.64 -9.34 3.94
CA ARG A 94 -15.92 -9.44 2.66
C ARG A 94 -14.44 -9.75 2.85
N SER A 95 -13.81 -9.21 3.90
CA SER A 95 -12.40 -9.46 4.19
C SER A 95 -12.11 -10.89 4.67
N CYS A 96 -13.04 -11.50 5.42
CA CYS A 96 -12.92 -12.91 5.85
C CYS A 96 -13.00 -13.87 4.66
N LEU A 97 -13.90 -13.62 3.72
CA LEU A 97 -14.05 -14.43 2.50
C LEU A 97 -12.84 -14.35 1.55
N LEU A 98 -12.00 -13.31 1.66
CA LEU A 98 -10.77 -13.18 0.88
C LEU A 98 -9.60 -13.98 1.47
N GLU A 99 -9.59 -14.24 2.79
CA GLU A 99 -8.58 -15.11 3.41
C GLU A 99 -8.76 -16.56 2.92
N GLU A 100 -10.00 -17.03 2.74
CA GLU A 100 -10.31 -18.39 2.26
C GLU A 100 -9.80 -18.69 0.84
N ARG A 101 -9.64 -17.66 -0.02
CA ARG A 101 -9.20 -17.83 -1.41
C ARG A 101 -7.67 -17.85 -1.59
N SER A 102 -6.93 -17.45 -0.54
CA SER A 102 -5.47 -17.34 -0.61
C SER A 102 -4.76 -18.69 -0.34
N ASP A 103 -5.46 -19.64 0.28
CA ASP A 103 -4.91 -20.96 0.63
C ASP A 103 -4.97 -21.98 -0.54
N GLU A 104 -5.71 -21.69 -1.61
CA GLU A 104 -5.87 -22.58 -2.77
C GLU A 104 -4.81 -22.39 -3.87
N GLU A 105 -4.10 -21.25 -3.91
CA GLU A 105 -3.09 -20.96 -4.95
C GLU A 105 -1.68 -21.48 -4.62
N GLU A 106 -1.42 -21.98 -3.40
CA GLU A 106 -0.09 -22.50 -2.97
C GLU A 106 0.06 -24.04 -3.15
N LEU A 107 -0.89 -24.72 -3.82
CA LEU A 107 -0.94 -26.19 -3.88
C LEU A 107 -0.82 -26.81 -5.29
N SER A 108 -0.34 -26.07 -6.29
CA SER A 108 -0.14 -26.63 -7.64
C SER A 108 1.22 -26.33 -8.29
N ASP A 109 2.33 -26.46 -7.54
CA ASP A 109 3.65 -26.63 -8.17
C ASP A 109 4.34 -27.89 -7.64
N ASN A 110 3.94 -29.03 -8.17
CA ASN A 110 4.72 -30.26 -8.09
C ASN A 110 4.67 -30.98 -9.44
N GLY A 111 5.79 -30.98 -10.16
CA GLY A 111 6.02 -31.96 -11.23
C GLY A 111 7.02 -31.54 -12.31
N GLY A 112 8.31 -31.82 -12.07
CA GLY A 112 9.17 -32.38 -13.13
C GLY A 112 10.46 -31.65 -13.49
N GLU A 113 11.48 -31.73 -12.62
CA GLU A 113 12.87 -31.82 -13.10
C GLU A 113 13.19 -33.30 -13.34
N GLU A 114 13.43 -33.70 -14.60
CA GLU A 114 14.47 -34.69 -14.94
C GLU A 114 14.80 -34.69 -16.45
N ALA A 115 16.03 -34.26 -16.71
CA ALA A 115 16.99 -34.57 -17.79
C ALA A 115 16.54 -35.30 -19.07
N ALA A 116 16.96 -34.75 -20.22
CA ALA A 116 17.65 -35.53 -21.26
C ALA A 116 18.53 -34.65 -22.18
N GLU A 117 19.76 -35.10 -22.33
CA GLU A 117 20.87 -34.67 -23.17
C GLU A 117 20.63 -34.96 -24.68
N ALA A 118 21.36 -34.21 -25.53
CA ALA A 118 21.87 -34.57 -26.87
C ALA A 118 21.07 -34.28 -28.18
N MET A 119 21.84 -33.75 -29.16
CA MET A 119 21.65 -33.66 -30.63
C MET A 119 20.62 -32.62 -31.14
N GLN A 120 20.91 -31.70 -32.06
CA GLN A 120 21.88 -31.59 -33.17
C GLN A 120 22.30 -30.13 -33.39
#